data_AF-A0A1F8XA64-F1
#
_entry.id   AF-A0A1F8XA64-F1
#
_cell.length_a   1.000
_cell.length_b   1.000
_cell.length_c   1.000
_cell.angle_alpha   90.00
_cell.angle_beta   90.00
_cell.angle_gamma   90.00
#
_symmetry.space_group_name_H-M   'P 1'
#
loop_
_entity.id
_entity.type
_entity.pdbx_description
1 polymer ?
#
loop_
_entity_poly.entity_id
_entity_poly.type
_entity_poly.pdbx_seq_one_letter_code
_entity_poly.pdbx_strand_id
1 'polypeptide(L)'
;MATKLTFLKSTLLPFLVLLIFIFASPGAQADIFRQEKFTSPKGVYIVVFTEMAHTRYAKEEMLEDVDNVNNILYRVDFIPNGEIEPLVSSTYTDVYGWEKAGRPARIKDIFKNMLWSPEEDYIIMPVEAWASAPDTEASIALALDPALPWDKASVSLDNISWLDALSFIGDYHLDCDYGVAWFNGEEGSVVSLKDSESPIGYELVSVNAKKVTIRTVLDNCRMQELPPRCFTHDLATGSEEPAACPPRTKPKK
;
A
#
# COMPACT_ATOMS: atom_id res chain seq x y z
N MET A 1 44.37 -69.18 -70.44
CA MET A 1 43.23 -68.27 -70.14
C MET A 1 43.68 -67.36 -69.01
N ALA A 2 43.98 -66.10 -69.33
CA ALA A 2 43.07 -64.95 -69.18
C ALA A 2 43.37 -64.25 -67.83
N THR A 3 44.15 -63.17 -67.81
CA THR A 3 43.72 -61.74 -67.92
C THR A 3 43.96 -61.11 -66.53
N LYS A 4 44.97 -60.25 -66.31
CA LYS A 4 45.04 -58.79 -66.51
C LYS A 4 44.11 -57.95 -65.59
N LEU A 5 44.72 -56.87 -65.06
CA LEU A 5 44.20 -55.53 -64.72
C LEU A 5 43.40 -55.35 -63.40
N THR A 6 43.92 -54.62 -62.40
CA THR A 6 43.90 -53.14 -62.16
C THR A 6 42.51 -52.52 -61.98
N PHE A 7 42.33 -51.69 -60.94
CA PHE A 7 41.68 -50.36 -60.91
C PHE A 7 41.60 -49.91 -59.42
N LEU A 8 42.31 -48.89 -58.92
CA LEU A 8 42.10 -47.43 -59.03
C LEU A 8 40.66 -46.96 -58.75
N LYS A 9 40.46 -46.28 -57.61
CA LYS A 9 39.66 -45.04 -57.39
C LYS A 9 39.62 -44.75 -55.88
N SER A 10 40.17 -43.64 -55.39
CA SER A 10 39.72 -42.23 -55.52
C SER A 10 38.91 -41.82 -54.28
N THR A 11 39.51 -40.90 -53.51
CA THR A 11 38.89 -39.72 -52.86
C THR A 11 37.72 -39.93 -51.90
N LEU A 12 37.89 -39.47 -50.64
CA LEU A 12 37.19 -38.27 -50.14
C LEU A 12 37.61 -37.96 -48.70
N LEU A 13 38.32 -36.84 -48.55
CA LEU A 13 38.57 -36.14 -47.30
C LEU A 13 37.28 -35.38 -46.95
N PRO A 14 36.60 -35.62 -45.81
CA PRO A 14 35.48 -34.77 -45.45
C PRO A 14 36.02 -33.48 -44.83
N PHE A 15 35.80 -32.38 -45.55
CA PHE A 15 35.92 -31.01 -45.08
C PHE A 15 34.98 -30.82 -43.87
N LEU A 16 35.57 -30.62 -42.69
CA LEU A 16 34.85 -30.27 -41.47
C LEU A 16 34.37 -28.81 -41.59
N VAL A 17 33.15 -28.61 -42.07
CA VAL A 17 32.49 -27.29 -42.04
C VAL A 17 32.02 -27.04 -40.60
N LEU A 18 32.84 -26.31 -39.85
CA LEU A 18 32.49 -25.77 -38.54
C LEU A 18 31.50 -24.61 -38.76
N LEU A 19 30.20 -24.92 -38.70
CA LEU A 19 29.14 -23.91 -38.61
C LEU A 19 29.20 -23.28 -37.22
N ILE A 20 29.94 -22.17 -37.10
CA ILE A 20 29.85 -21.27 -35.96
C ILE A 20 28.49 -20.56 -36.10
N PHE A 21 27.47 -21.11 -35.45
CA PHE A 21 26.27 -20.34 -35.12
C PHE A 21 26.69 -19.30 -34.08
N ILE A 22 26.99 -18.09 -34.54
CA ILE A 22 26.93 -16.90 -33.70
C ILE A 22 25.45 -16.75 -33.36
N PHE A 23 25.04 -17.30 -32.22
CA PHE A 23 23.81 -16.89 -31.57
C PHE A 23 23.99 -15.40 -31.26
N ALA A 24 23.49 -14.55 -32.16
CA ALA A 24 23.07 -13.23 -31.77
C ALA A 24 21.92 -13.44 -30.79
N SER A 25 22.25 -13.56 -29.50
CA SER A 25 21.27 -13.29 -28.46
C SER A 25 20.70 -11.91 -28.78
N PRO A 26 19.40 -11.77 -29.07
CA PRO A 26 18.81 -10.45 -29.07
C PRO A 26 19.09 -9.92 -27.68
N GLY A 27 19.90 -8.87 -27.59
CA GLY A 27 20.19 -8.22 -26.33
C GLY A 27 18.85 -7.97 -25.67
N ALA A 28 18.62 -8.62 -24.53
CA ALA A 28 17.61 -8.17 -23.60
C ALA A 28 18.02 -6.72 -23.32
N GLN A 29 17.31 -5.79 -23.96
CA GLN A 29 17.24 -4.41 -23.52
C GLN A 29 16.72 -4.55 -22.10
N ALA A 30 17.63 -4.56 -21.14
CA ALA A 30 17.29 -4.34 -19.76
C ALA A 30 16.72 -2.92 -19.78
N ASP A 31 15.40 -2.81 -19.91
CA ASP A 31 14.70 -1.61 -19.51
C ASP A 31 15.18 -1.35 -18.10
N ILE A 32 16.00 -0.30 -17.95
CA ILE A 32 16.52 0.11 -16.66
C ILE A 32 15.32 0.72 -15.95
N PHE A 33 14.47 -0.13 -15.38
CA PHE A 33 13.37 0.30 -14.54
C PHE A 33 13.97 1.15 -13.44
N ARG A 34 13.44 2.36 -13.27
CA ARG A 34 13.89 3.25 -12.21
C ARG A 34 13.62 2.54 -10.88
N GLN A 35 14.69 2.33 -10.11
CA GLN A 35 14.62 1.71 -8.80
C GLN A 35 15.10 2.65 -7.71
N GLU A 36 14.32 2.74 -6.63
CA GLU A 36 14.72 3.43 -5.40
C GLU A 36 14.60 2.46 -4.23
N LYS A 37 15.58 2.51 -3.31
CA LYS A 37 15.68 1.61 -2.16
C LYS A 37 15.66 2.40 -0.87
N PHE A 38 14.94 1.89 0.12
CA PHE A 38 14.84 2.46 1.46
C PHE A 38 15.00 1.36 2.50
N THR A 39 15.50 1.72 3.68
CA THR A 39 15.56 0.82 4.83
C THR A 39 14.37 1.14 5.74
N SER A 40 13.66 0.10 6.21
CA SER A 40 12.55 0.26 7.16
C SER A 40 13.02 0.94 8.47
N PRO A 41 12.11 1.55 9.25
CA PRO A 41 12.46 2.25 10.49
C PRO A 41 13.38 1.50 11.46
N LYS A 42 13.14 0.21 11.71
CA LYS A 42 13.95 -0.69 12.54
C LYS A 42 15.05 -1.42 11.77
N GLY A 43 15.05 -1.31 10.43
CA GLY A 43 16.03 -1.92 9.56
C GLY A 43 15.86 -3.43 9.36
N VAL A 44 14.65 -3.95 9.61
CA VAL A 44 14.29 -5.35 9.35
C VAL A 44 14.15 -5.60 7.86
N TYR A 45 13.70 -4.60 7.09
CA TYR A 45 13.45 -4.73 5.64
C TYR A 45 14.21 -3.69 4.82
N ILE A 46 14.58 -4.10 3.61
CA ILE A 46 14.90 -3.23 2.48
C ILE A 46 13.65 -3.15 1.59
N VAL A 47 13.11 -1.95 1.44
CA VAL A 47 11.97 -1.67 0.57
C VAL A 47 12.47 -1.17 -0.77
N VAL A 48 12.12 -1.87 -1.85
CA VAL A 48 12.52 -1.52 -3.21
C VAL A 48 11.29 -1.13 -4.02
N PHE A 49 11.28 0.11 -4.49
CA PHE A 49 10.30 0.57 -5.47
C PHE A 49 10.88 0.40 -6.86
N THR A 50 10.18 -0.34 -7.72
CA THR A 50 10.49 -0.48 -9.14
C THR A 50 9.36 0.16 -9.94
N GLU A 51 9.67 1.21 -10.71
CA GLU A 51 8.74 1.80 -11.65
C GLU A 51 8.45 0.79 -12.77
N MET A 52 7.20 0.32 -12.85
CA MET A 52 6.77 -0.70 -13.84
C MET A 52 6.18 -0.05 -15.10
N ALA A 53 5.46 1.06 -14.92
CA ALA A 53 4.89 1.83 -16.01
C ALA A 53 4.74 3.31 -15.63
N HIS A 54 4.94 4.21 -16.60
CA HIS A 54 4.67 5.63 -16.47
C HIS A 54 3.88 6.12 -17.68
N THR A 55 2.59 6.35 -17.49
CA THR A 55 1.69 6.90 -18.51
C THR A 55 1.46 8.38 -18.26
N ARG A 56 1.54 9.18 -19.33
CA ARG A 56 1.21 10.61 -19.33
C ARG A 56 0.00 10.80 -20.22
N TYR A 57 -1.09 11.29 -19.66
CA TYR A 57 -2.28 11.63 -20.41
C TYR A 57 -2.20 13.10 -20.80
N ALA A 58 -2.19 13.36 -22.10
CA ALA A 58 -2.21 14.72 -22.64
C ALA A 58 -3.63 15.30 -22.59
N LYS A 59 -3.73 16.63 -22.63
CA LYS A 59 -5.01 17.36 -22.57
C LYS A 59 -5.98 16.95 -23.68
N GLU A 60 -5.47 16.53 -24.84
CA GLU A 60 -6.28 16.11 -25.99
C GLU A 60 -6.97 14.74 -25.80
N GLU A 61 -6.51 13.92 -24.85
CA GLU A 61 -7.02 12.57 -24.60
C GLU A 61 -8.02 12.52 -23.43
N MET A 62 -8.15 13.61 -22.68
CA MET A 62 -9.00 13.72 -21.49
C MET A 62 -10.22 14.59 -21.78
N LEU A 63 -11.36 14.29 -21.15
CA LEU A 63 -12.55 15.16 -21.17
C LEU A 63 -12.16 16.58 -20.74
N GLU A 64 -12.77 17.59 -21.37
CA GLU A 64 -12.53 19.02 -21.08
C GLU A 64 -12.46 19.24 -19.56
N ASP A 65 -11.38 19.88 -19.08
CA ASP A 65 -11.06 20.25 -17.68
C ASP A 65 -10.02 19.41 -16.90
N VAL A 66 -9.43 18.36 -17.47
CA VAL A 66 -8.30 17.65 -16.81
C VAL A 66 -6.96 17.93 -17.50
N ASP A 67 -6.16 18.85 -16.95
CA ASP A 67 -4.79 19.08 -17.40
C ASP A 67 -3.85 17.92 -16.98
N ASN A 68 -2.98 17.47 -17.90
CA ASN A 68 -1.81 16.58 -17.72
C ASN A 68 -1.81 15.63 -16.50
N VAL A 69 -2.46 14.48 -16.62
CA VAL A 69 -2.40 13.41 -15.59
C VAL A 69 -1.16 12.55 -15.82
N ASN A 70 -0.39 12.34 -14.76
CA ASN A 70 0.61 11.26 -14.72
C ASN A 70 0.03 10.09 -13.92
N ASN A 71 0.17 8.89 -14.45
CA ASN A 71 -0.10 7.64 -13.75
C ASN A 71 1.19 6.82 -13.73
N ILE A 72 1.69 6.53 -12.54
CA ILE A 72 2.88 5.70 -12.35
C ILE A 72 2.48 4.46 -11.55
N LEU A 73 2.76 3.29 -12.11
CA LEU A 73 2.61 2.00 -11.44
C LEU A 73 3.96 1.57 -10.88
N TYR A 74 4.03 1.40 -9.57
CA TYR A 74 5.21 0.84 -8.90
C TYR A 74 4.94 -0.60 -8.47
N ARG A 75 5.97 -1.44 -8.56
CA ARG A 75 6.08 -2.64 -7.74
C ARG A 75 6.90 -2.29 -6.51
N VAL A 76 6.38 -2.60 -5.34
CA VAL A 76 7.01 -2.37 -4.03
C VAL A 76 7.35 -3.73 -3.45
N ASP A 77 8.63 -4.01 -3.34
CA ASP A 77 9.19 -5.26 -2.84
C ASP A 77 9.72 -5.04 -1.42
N PHE A 78 9.32 -5.91 -0.48
CA PHE A 78 9.78 -5.92 0.90
C PHE A 78 10.75 -7.11 1.09
N ILE A 79 12.04 -6.80 1.16
CA ILE A 79 13.12 -7.80 1.22
C ILE A 79 13.67 -7.82 2.65
N PRO A 80 13.64 -8.94 3.39
CA PRO A 80 14.28 -9.02 4.70
C PRO A 80 15.77 -8.67 4.62
N ASN A 81 16.27 -7.95 5.62
CA ASN A 81 17.64 -7.46 5.61
C ASN A 81 18.64 -8.62 5.63
N GLY A 82 19.54 -8.66 4.64
CA GLY A 82 20.48 -9.77 4.42
C GLY A 82 20.02 -10.78 3.37
N GLU A 83 18.75 -10.72 2.95
CA GLU A 83 18.19 -11.55 1.89
C GLU A 83 18.22 -10.86 0.52
N ILE A 84 17.97 -11.64 -0.53
CA ILE A 84 17.94 -11.17 -1.93
C ILE A 84 16.51 -11.17 -2.48
N GLU A 85 15.73 -12.18 -2.11
CA GLU A 85 14.37 -12.36 -2.61
C GLU A 85 13.36 -11.58 -1.75
N PRO A 86 12.32 -10.98 -2.37
CA PRO A 86 11.26 -10.34 -1.62
C PRO A 86 10.46 -11.36 -0.84
N LEU A 87 10.16 -11.02 0.42
CA LEU A 87 9.19 -11.76 1.21
C LEU A 87 7.78 -11.46 0.72
N VAL A 88 7.49 -10.17 0.50
CA VAL A 88 6.20 -9.69 0.00
C VAL A 88 6.42 -8.65 -1.11
N SER A 89 5.57 -8.72 -2.13
CA SER A 89 5.50 -7.72 -3.19
C SER A 89 4.07 -7.22 -3.34
N SER A 90 3.91 -5.90 -3.51
CA SER A 90 2.63 -5.29 -3.85
C SER A 90 2.79 -4.27 -4.96
N THR A 91 1.70 -3.96 -5.63
CA THR A 91 1.63 -2.81 -6.54
C THR A 91 1.18 -1.57 -5.76
N TYR A 92 1.63 -0.41 -6.22
CA TYR A 92 1.16 0.90 -5.75
C TYR A 92 0.99 1.84 -6.94
N THR A 93 -0.21 2.40 -7.08
CA THR A 93 -0.54 3.33 -8.16
C THR A 93 -0.52 4.77 -7.69
N ASP A 94 0.27 5.59 -8.38
CA ASP A 94 0.45 7.01 -8.09
C ASP A 94 -0.15 7.85 -9.23
N VAL A 95 -1.35 8.40 -9.02
CA VAL A 95 -2.09 9.20 -10.02
C VAL A 95 -2.14 10.66 -9.60
N TYR A 96 -1.75 11.60 -10.48
CA TYR A 96 -1.96 13.03 -10.21
C TYR A 96 -2.29 13.80 -11.48
N GLY A 97 -3.37 14.59 -11.41
CA GLY A 97 -3.78 15.53 -12.44
C GLY A 97 -3.99 16.96 -11.96
N TRP A 98 -4.64 17.19 -10.83
CA TRP A 98 -5.30 18.50 -10.63
C TRP A 98 -4.79 19.37 -9.47
N GLU A 99 -4.47 18.81 -8.29
CA GLU A 99 -4.10 19.62 -7.10
C GLU A 99 -2.60 19.90 -6.93
N LYS A 100 -1.71 19.09 -7.52
CA LYS A 100 -0.25 19.16 -7.33
C LYS A 100 0.53 19.61 -8.57
N ALA A 101 -0.06 20.49 -9.39
CA ALA A 101 0.54 20.98 -10.65
C ALA A 101 1.01 19.84 -11.59
N GLY A 102 0.29 18.71 -11.61
CA GLY A 102 0.55 17.57 -12.49
C GLY A 102 1.86 16.82 -12.24
N ARG A 103 2.48 16.92 -11.05
CA ARG A 103 3.74 16.19 -10.75
C ARG A 103 3.49 14.98 -9.86
N PRO A 104 4.10 13.81 -10.17
CA PRO A 104 4.05 12.63 -9.31
C PRO A 104 4.69 12.89 -7.94
N ALA A 105 4.26 12.13 -6.93
CA ALA A 105 4.90 12.17 -5.63
C ALA A 105 6.34 11.66 -5.77
N ARG A 106 7.24 12.16 -4.92
CA ARG A 106 8.57 11.56 -4.84
C ARG A 106 8.42 10.20 -4.18
N ILE A 107 9.09 9.17 -4.69
CA ILE A 107 9.05 7.82 -4.11
C ILE A 107 9.40 7.84 -2.61
N LYS A 108 10.35 8.68 -2.21
CA LYS A 108 10.69 8.93 -0.80
C LYS A 108 9.50 9.41 0.05
N ASP A 109 8.61 10.22 -0.51
CA ASP A 109 7.44 10.74 0.20
C ASP A 109 6.36 9.65 0.33
N ILE A 110 6.19 8.81 -0.71
CA ILE A 110 5.35 7.59 -0.63
C ILE A 110 5.86 6.68 0.48
N PHE A 111 7.15 6.36 0.49
CA PHE A 111 7.78 5.53 1.52
C PHE A 111 7.57 6.08 2.94
N LYS A 112 7.73 7.40 3.13
CA LYS A 112 7.52 8.05 4.42
C LYS A 112 6.08 8.01 4.93
N ASN A 113 5.12 7.89 4.01
CA ASN A 113 3.70 7.84 4.34
C ASN A 113 3.20 6.42 4.59
N MET A 114 4.05 5.39 4.39
CA MET A 114 3.73 4.04 4.83
C MET A 114 3.70 3.99 6.37
N LEU A 115 2.65 3.38 6.94
CA LEU A 115 2.50 3.25 8.37
C LEU A 115 2.92 1.85 8.84
N TRP A 116 4.07 1.80 9.52
CA TRP A 116 4.66 0.56 10.02
C TRP A 116 4.04 0.16 11.35
N SER A 117 3.69 -1.13 11.48
CA SER A 117 3.46 -1.71 12.81
C SER A 117 4.69 -1.52 13.70
N PRO A 118 4.51 -1.34 15.02
CA PRO A 118 5.62 -1.07 15.93
C PRO A 118 6.78 -2.05 15.80
N GLU A 119 6.52 -3.34 15.58
CA GLU A 119 7.54 -4.39 15.41
C GLU A 119 7.87 -4.72 13.94
N GLU A 120 7.27 -4.01 12.98
CA GLU A 120 7.39 -4.22 11.53
C GLU A 120 6.84 -5.57 11.01
N ASP A 121 5.96 -6.22 11.77
CA ASP A 121 5.27 -7.47 11.40
C ASP A 121 4.29 -7.28 10.22
N TYR A 122 3.84 -6.05 10.00
CA TYR A 122 3.08 -5.64 8.82
C TYR A 122 3.24 -4.14 8.54
N ILE A 123 2.81 -3.73 7.35
CA ILE A 123 2.84 -2.36 6.86
C ILE A 123 1.49 -1.95 6.28
N ILE A 124 1.05 -0.73 6.51
CA ILE A 124 -0.10 -0.13 5.82
C ILE A 124 0.43 0.75 4.70
N MET A 125 0.09 0.38 3.48
CA MET A 125 0.40 1.16 2.28
C MET A 125 -0.38 2.47 2.32
N PRO A 126 0.22 3.61 1.92
CA PRO A 126 -0.53 4.84 1.78
C PRO A 126 -1.63 4.66 0.74
N VAL A 127 -2.63 5.52 0.81
CA VAL A 127 -3.74 5.54 -0.15
C VAL A 127 -3.20 5.81 -1.55
N GLU A 128 -3.69 5.06 -2.53
CA GLU A 128 -3.44 5.34 -3.94
C GLU A 128 -4.17 6.61 -4.38
N ALA A 129 -3.48 7.52 -5.07
CA ALA A 129 -3.95 8.88 -5.33
C ALA A 129 -5.05 9.02 -6.42
N TRP A 130 -6.08 8.16 -6.40
CA TRP A 130 -7.29 8.33 -7.19
C TRP A 130 -8.20 9.38 -6.57
N ALA A 131 -9.03 10.04 -7.38
CA ALA A 131 -10.11 10.88 -6.85
C ALA A 131 -11.08 9.99 -6.06
N SER A 132 -10.95 10.01 -4.74
CA SER A 132 -11.83 9.34 -3.79
C SER A 132 -13.07 10.21 -3.53
N ALA A 133 -14.20 9.56 -3.26
CA ALA A 133 -15.35 10.21 -2.63
C ALA A 133 -14.91 10.80 -1.27
N PRO A 134 -15.67 11.72 -0.62
CA PRO A 134 -15.29 12.34 0.65
C PRO A 134 -15.25 11.39 1.88
N ASP A 135 -15.06 10.09 1.64
CA ASP A 135 -15.03 9.00 2.62
C ASP A 135 -13.60 8.76 3.12
N THR A 136 -13.46 8.02 4.22
CA THR A 136 -12.15 7.54 4.67
C THR A 136 -11.55 6.63 3.61
N GLU A 137 -10.35 7.01 3.16
CA GLU A 137 -9.70 6.36 2.05
C GLU A 137 -9.27 4.93 2.39
N ALA A 138 -9.58 3.99 1.49
CA ALA A 138 -9.17 2.61 1.64
C ALA A 138 -7.66 2.44 1.39
N SER A 139 -6.98 1.89 2.38
CA SER A 139 -5.58 1.48 2.36
C SER A 139 -5.48 -0.04 2.43
N ILE A 140 -4.31 -0.56 2.06
CA ILE A 140 -4.01 -1.99 2.14
C ILE A 140 -2.94 -2.20 3.21
N ALA A 141 -3.24 -3.02 4.21
CA ALA A 141 -2.24 -3.62 5.08
C ALA A 141 -1.65 -4.87 4.42
N LEU A 142 -0.34 -5.03 4.50
CA LEU A 142 0.41 -6.17 3.98
C LEU A 142 1.15 -6.82 5.14
N ALA A 143 0.90 -8.11 5.38
CA ALA A 143 1.67 -8.86 6.36
C ALA A 143 3.12 -9.02 5.92
N LEU A 144 4.06 -8.82 6.83
CA LEU A 144 5.50 -8.98 6.62
C LEU A 144 6.09 -10.05 7.55
N ASP A 145 5.35 -10.51 8.56
CA ASP A 145 5.65 -11.71 9.34
C ASP A 145 4.86 -12.92 8.80
N PRO A 146 5.55 -13.98 8.33
CA PRO A 146 4.91 -15.22 7.88
C PRO A 146 4.08 -15.96 8.95
N ALA A 147 4.20 -15.59 10.22
CA ALA A 147 3.37 -16.15 11.29
C ALA A 147 1.94 -15.58 11.30
N LEU A 148 1.69 -14.44 10.63
CA LEU A 148 0.36 -13.87 10.52
C LEU A 148 -0.51 -14.72 9.57
N PRO A 149 -1.79 -14.98 9.90
CA PRO A 149 -2.67 -15.86 9.12
C PRO A 149 -3.26 -15.20 7.86
N TRP A 150 -2.81 -14.00 7.51
CA TRP A 150 -3.33 -13.19 6.41
C TRP A 150 -2.17 -12.56 5.63
N ASP A 151 -2.31 -12.38 4.32
CA ASP A 151 -1.30 -11.72 3.48
C ASP A 151 -1.62 -10.23 3.27
N LYS A 152 -2.92 -9.94 3.10
CA LYS A 152 -3.43 -8.60 2.79
C LYS A 152 -4.73 -8.36 3.54
N ALA A 153 -4.91 -7.16 4.07
CA ALA A 153 -6.15 -6.71 4.69
C ALA A 153 -6.52 -5.31 4.21
N SER A 154 -7.82 -5.06 4.05
CA SER A 154 -8.34 -3.72 3.75
C SER A 154 -8.47 -2.93 5.03
N VAL A 155 -7.99 -1.68 5.03
CA VAL A 155 -8.04 -0.78 6.18
C VAL A 155 -8.55 0.57 5.71
N SER A 156 -9.65 1.03 6.27
CA SER A 156 -10.20 2.37 6.03
C SER A 156 -10.35 3.09 7.36
N LEU A 157 -9.22 3.53 7.92
CA LEU A 157 -9.16 4.23 9.21
C LEU A 157 -8.25 5.45 9.14
N ASP A 158 -8.72 6.57 9.68
CA ASP A 158 -8.00 7.83 9.86
C ASP A 158 -7.63 8.04 11.34
N ASN A 159 -6.81 9.06 11.62
CA ASN A 159 -6.41 9.46 12.99
C ASN A 159 -5.89 8.29 13.84
N ILE A 160 -5.10 7.41 13.23
CA ILE A 160 -4.65 6.14 13.80
C ILE A 160 -3.85 6.33 15.09
N SER A 161 -4.14 5.50 16.09
CA SER A 161 -3.37 5.35 17.32
C SER A 161 -3.12 3.88 17.64
N TRP A 162 -1.85 3.50 17.81
CA TRP A 162 -1.44 2.15 18.18
C TRP A 162 -1.91 1.77 19.58
N LEU A 163 -2.53 0.60 19.69
CA LEU A 163 -2.98 0.00 20.96
C LEU A 163 -1.92 -0.93 21.54
N ASP A 164 -1.27 -1.69 20.66
CA ASP A 164 -0.17 -2.60 20.95
C ASP A 164 0.71 -2.79 19.69
N ALA A 165 1.52 -3.85 19.66
CA ALA A 165 2.43 -4.14 18.55
C ALA A 165 1.71 -4.52 17.24
N LEU A 166 0.48 -5.04 17.32
CA LEU A 166 -0.26 -5.55 16.16
C LEU A 166 -1.57 -4.82 15.93
N SER A 167 -2.11 -4.10 16.91
CA SER A 167 -3.45 -3.50 16.81
C SER A 167 -3.40 -1.99 16.93
N PHE A 168 -4.28 -1.32 16.19
CA PHE A 168 -4.48 0.13 16.28
C PHE A 168 -5.96 0.48 16.17
N ILE A 169 -6.32 1.67 16.63
CA ILE A 169 -7.67 2.23 16.56
C ILE A 169 -7.66 3.52 15.76
N GLY A 170 -8.76 3.81 15.07
CA GLY A 170 -8.93 5.03 14.30
C GLY A 170 -10.39 5.37 14.07
N ASP A 171 -10.59 6.52 13.43
CA ASP A 171 -11.88 6.97 12.95
C ASP A 171 -12.17 6.37 11.57
N TYR A 172 -13.42 6.10 11.25
CA TYR A 172 -13.82 5.88 9.86
C TYR A 172 -14.99 6.79 9.49
N HIS A 173 -15.03 7.13 8.21
CA HIS A 173 -16.02 8.00 7.61
C HIS A 173 -16.56 7.36 6.34
N LEU A 174 -17.88 7.21 6.23
CA LEU A 174 -18.54 6.70 5.03
C LEU A 174 -19.81 7.51 4.75
N ASP A 175 -19.81 8.36 3.73
CA ASP A 175 -20.95 9.19 3.33
C ASP A 175 -21.60 9.95 4.51
N CYS A 176 -20.77 10.69 5.26
CA CYS A 176 -21.14 11.35 6.51
C CYS A 176 -21.53 10.43 7.68
N ASP A 177 -21.31 9.11 7.61
CA ASP A 177 -21.36 8.22 8.77
C ASP A 177 -19.99 8.20 9.48
N TYR A 178 -19.94 8.70 10.70
CA TYR A 178 -18.76 8.78 11.56
C TYR A 178 -18.78 7.66 12.58
N GLY A 179 -17.74 6.83 12.59
CA GLY A 179 -17.59 5.77 13.57
C GLY A 179 -16.14 5.58 14.02
N VAL A 180 -15.98 4.68 14.99
CA VAL A 180 -14.68 4.31 15.53
C VAL A 180 -14.52 2.81 15.40
N ALA A 181 -13.40 2.38 14.84
CA ALA A 181 -13.08 0.97 14.68
C ALA A 181 -11.61 0.72 14.97
N TRP A 182 -11.28 -0.52 15.32
CA TRP A 182 -9.90 -0.95 15.46
C TRP A 182 -9.53 -1.96 14.37
N PHE A 183 -8.24 -2.06 14.09
CA PHE A 183 -7.68 -3.12 13.28
C PHE A 183 -7.03 -4.14 14.19
N ASN A 184 -7.47 -5.39 14.08
CA ASN A 184 -6.86 -6.54 14.73
C ASN A 184 -5.77 -7.12 13.80
N GLY A 185 -4.50 -6.82 14.09
CA GLY A 185 -3.39 -7.31 13.28
C GLY A 185 -3.12 -8.81 13.42
N GLU A 186 -3.62 -9.48 14.45
CA GLU A 186 -3.52 -10.96 14.54
C GLU A 186 -4.43 -11.62 13.49
N GLU A 187 -5.59 -11.02 13.21
CA GLU A 187 -6.59 -11.58 12.30
C GLU A 187 -6.62 -10.92 10.92
N GLY A 188 -6.02 -9.74 10.77
CA GLY A 188 -6.08 -8.96 9.54
C GLY A 188 -7.47 -8.39 9.28
N SER A 189 -8.19 -8.00 10.35
CA SER A 189 -9.60 -7.61 10.28
C SER A 189 -9.84 -6.25 10.94
N VAL A 190 -10.78 -5.48 10.39
CA VAL A 190 -11.30 -4.28 11.05
C VAL A 190 -12.56 -4.67 11.82
N VAL A 191 -12.63 -4.30 13.10
CA VAL A 191 -13.80 -4.54 13.95
C VAL A 191 -14.31 -3.21 14.43
N SER A 192 -15.60 -2.97 14.17
CA SER A 192 -16.26 -1.76 14.64
C SER A 192 -16.38 -1.76 16.16
N LEU A 193 -16.01 -0.62 16.74
CA LEU A 193 -16.20 -0.35 18.17
C LEU A 193 -17.48 0.45 18.41
N LYS A 194 -17.73 1.43 17.54
CA LYS A 194 -18.93 2.26 17.50
C LYS A 194 -19.31 2.54 16.06
N ASP A 195 -20.44 1.97 15.67
CA ASP A 195 -21.10 2.30 14.41
C ASP A 195 -21.88 3.60 14.51
N SER A 196 -22.09 4.29 13.38
CA SER A 196 -22.93 5.48 13.35
C SER A 196 -24.38 5.13 13.70
N GLU A 197 -25.02 5.99 14.48
CA GLU A 197 -26.41 5.88 14.93
C GLU A 197 -27.13 7.20 14.65
N SER A 198 -27.40 7.48 13.37
CA SER A 198 -28.02 8.74 12.91
C SER A 198 -29.08 9.29 13.88
N PRO A 199 -28.93 10.54 14.39
CA PRO A 199 -28.01 11.58 13.96
C PRO A 199 -26.65 11.61 14.72
N ILE A 200 -26.34 10.57 15.48
CA ILE A 200 -25.17 10.49 16.35
C ILE A 200 -24.08 9.67 15.65
N GLY A 201 -22.92 10.28 15.48
CA GLY A 201 -21.71 9.62 15.02
C GLY A 201 -20.69 9.61 16.14
N TYR A 202 -19.54 8.98 15.90
CA TYR A 202 -18.50 8.79 16.90
C TYR A 202 -17.14 9.20 16.36
N GLU A 203 -16.33 9.81 17.23
CA GLU A 203 -14.98 10.29 16.92
C GLU A 203 -14.05 9.93 18.09
N LEU A 204 -12.89 9.37 17.75
CA LEU A 204 -11.81 9.05 18.67
C LEU A 204 -11.14 10.34 19.14
N VAL A 205 -11.12 10.56 20.45
CA VAL A 205 -10.52 11.76 21.06
C VAL A 205 -9.12 11.49 21.57
N SER A 206 -8.92 10.35 22.22
CA SER A 206 -7.64 9.98 22.82
C SER A 206 -7.58 8.50 23.14
N VAL A 207 -6.38 7.94 23.11
CA VAL A 207 -6.07 6.59 23.56
C VAL A 207 -5.11 6.67 24.74
N ASN A 208 -5.42 5.97 25.83
CA ASN A 208 -4.54 5.80 26.97
C ASN A 208 -4.55 4.33 27.41
N ALA A 209 -3.48 3.61 27.08
CA ALA A 209 -3.40 2.17 27.25
C ALA A 209 -4.63 1.48 26.62
N LYS A 210 -5.35 0.67 27.39
CA LYS A 210 -6.55 -0.05 26.92
C LYS A 210 -7.85 0.73 27.09
N LYS A 211 -7.77 2.04 27.33
CA LYS A 211 -8.94 2.92 27.49
C LYS A 211 -8.95 3.97 26.40
N VAL A 212 -10.06 4.07 25.68
CA VAL A 212 -10.25 5.05 24.61
C VAL A 212 -11.34 6.01 24.98
N THR A 213 -11.11 7.30 24.73
CA THR A 213 -12.13 8.33 24.91
C THR A 213 -12.76 8.60 23.56
N ILE A 214 -14.08 8.43 23.49
CA ILE A 214 -14.86 8.64 22.28
C ILE A 214 -15.82 9.81 22.54
N ARG A 215 -16.01 10.64 21.53
CA ARG A 215 -16.94 11.78 21.53
C ARG A 215 -18.04 11.53 20.52
N THR A 216 -19.27 11.89 20.89
CA THR A 216 -20.39 11.96 19.94
C THR A 216 -20.21 13.16 19.01
N VAL A 217 -20.38 12.94 17.72
CA VAL A 217 -20.39 13.99 16.69
C VAL A 217 -21.71 13.97 15.94
N LEU A 218 -21.97 15.06 15.22
CA LEU A 218 -23.13 15.13 14.34
C LEU A 218 -22.84 14.35 13.08
N ASP A 219 -23.81 13.55 12.68
CA ASP A 219 -23.67 12.53 11.67
C ASP A 219 -24.68 12.74 10.53
N ASN A 220 -24.50 12.01 9.43
CA ASN A 220 -25.44 11.98 8.29
C ASN A 220 -25.69 13.37 7.65
N CYS A 221 -24.63 14.18 7.54
CA CYS A 221 -24.64 15.54 6.98
C CYS A 221 -25.74 16.46 7.55
N ARG A 222 -26.22 16.19 8.77
CA ARG A 222 -27.27 17.01 9.39
C ARG A 222 -26.69 18.35 9.85
N MET A 223 -27.57 19.33 10.10
CA MET A 223 -27.20 20.68 10.53
C MET A 223 -27.65 21.03 11.97
N GLN A 224 -28.10 20.03 12.74
CA GLN A 224 -28.60 20.24 14.10
C GLN A 224 -27.44 20.32 15.10
N GLU A 225 -27.54 21.18 16.12
CA GLU A 225 -26.55 21.18 17.20
C GLU A 225 -26.71 19.92 18.07
N LEU A 226 -25.63 19.13 18.17
CA LEU A 226 -25.52 18.01 19.10
C LEU A 226 -24.55 18.44 20.23
N PRO A 227 -25.00 18.56 21.49
CA PRO A 227 -24.09 18.81 22.59
C PRO A 227 -23.11 17.63 22.71
N PRO A 228 -21.78 17.87 22.72
CA PRO A 228 -20.82 16.78 22.73
C PRO A 228 -20.94 15.98 24.03
N ARG A 229 -21.11 14.67 23.89
CA ARG A 229 -21.02 13.71 24.99
C ARG A 229 -19.77 12.87 24.77
N CYS A 230 -19.06 12.60 25.85
CA CYS A 230 -17.87 11.77 25.81
C CYS A 230 -17.99 10.64 26.81
N PHE A 231 -17.40 9.52 26.45
CA PHE A 231 -17.33 8.35 27.29
C PHE A 231 -15.96 7.70 27.10
N THR A 232 -15.50 7.05 28.15
CA THR A 232 -14.35 6.17 28.09
C THR A 232 -14.86 4.76 27.85
N HIS A 233 -14.33 4.11 26.81
CA HIS A 233 -14.56 2.71 26.50
C HIS A 233 -13.33 1.91 26.91
N ASP A 234 -13.51 0.88 27.73
CA ASP A 234 -12.46 -0.04 28.14
C ASP A 234 -12.41 -1.24 27.18
N LEU A 235 -11.32 -1.35 26.42
CA LEU A 235 -11.17 -2.35 25.35
C LEU A 235 -11.09 -3.79 25.87
N ALA A 236 -10.78 -4.00 27.15
CA ALA A 236 -10.69 -5.35 27.71
C ALA A 236 -12.05 -5.88 28.18
N THR A 237 -12.94 -4.98 28.59
CA THR A 237 -14.23 -5.34 29.23
C THR A 237 -15.45 -4.93 28.42
N GLY A 238 -15.27 -4.03 27.43
CA GLY A 238 -16.36 -3.41 26.69
C GLY A 238 -17.18 -2.41 27.51
N SER A 239 -16.76 -2.09 28.73
CA SER A 239 -17.51 -1.20 29.62
C SER A 239 -17.36 0.27 29.21
N GLU A 240 -18.43 1.04 29.37
CA GLU A 240 -18.47 2.46 29.06
C GLU A 240 -18.81 3.30 30.27
N GLU A 241 -18.03 4.36 30.50
CA GLU A 241 -18.25 5.31 31.58
C GLU A 241 -18.29 6.74 31.04
N PRO A 242 -19.20 7.61 31.51
CA PRO A 242 -19.20 9.02 31.13
C PRO A 242 -17.86 9.70 31.42
N ALA A 243 -17.39 10.50 30.47
CA ALA A 243 -16.14 11.23 30.58
C ALA A 243 -16.34 12.72 30.26
N ALA A 244 -15.47 13.57 30.80
CA ALA A 244 -15.44 14.98 30.41
C ALA A 244 -14.99 15.10 28.95
N CYS A 245 -15.69 15.89 28.15
CA CYS A 245 -15.26 16.17 26.78
C CYS A 245 -14.11 17.18 26.77
N PRO A 246 -12.93 16.80 26.26
CA PRO A 246 -11.88 17.77 25.99
C PRO A 246 -12.39 18.80 24.97
N PRO A 247 -12.00 20.08 25.10
CA PRO A 247 -12.32 21.08 24.08
C PRO A 247 -11.77 20.64 22.73
N ARG A 248 -12.52 20.85 21.65
CA ARG A 248 -12.07 20.55 20.29
C ARG A 248 -10.79 21.34 19.98
N THR A 249 -9.66 20.65 19.99
CA THR A 249 -8.44 21.17 19.36
C THR A 249 -8.68 21.23 17.86
N LYS A 250 -8.45 22.39 17.24
CA LYS A 250 -8.51 22.51 15.78
C LYS A 250 -7.56 21.46 15.17
N PRO A 251 -7.98 20.76 14.10
CA PRO A 251 -7.08 19.82 13.42
C PRO A 251 -5.78 20.54 13.05
N LYS A 252 -4.65 19.90 13.35
CA LYS A 252 -3.36 20.36 12.84
C LYS A 252 -3.40 20.15 11.32
N LYS A 253 -3.37 21.26 10.58
CA LYS A 253 -3.16 21.25 9.13
C LYS A 253 -1.77 20.74 8.78
#